data_AF-A0A956J5T7-F1
#
_entry.id   AF-A0A956J5T7-F1
#
_cell.length_a   1.000
_cell.length_b   1.000
_cell.length_c   1.000
_cell.angle_alpha   90.00
_cell.angle_beta   90.00
_cell.angle_gamma   90.00
#
_symmetry.space_group_name_H-M   'P 1'
#
loop_
_entity.id
_entity.type
_entity.pdbx_description
1 polymer ?
#
loop_
_entity_poly.entity_id
_entity_poly.type
_entity_poly.pdbx_seq_one_letter_code
_entity_poly.pdbx_strand_id
1 'polypeptide(L)'
;MGTNGYESRGTELVHAKFLGVRSSAWSLVLTGLTLWLGACGILTIKPASAGTETEASRKRAVRYDGPECYQVLYTPEESRERHELQTDTSAAAQVLLATCARNEYRGHTQDPKIAAVRFMDFYEGYDERSADPILLAATTINEHYSLNGGGGIYMGGRGAPPLIALFLGPVEEPELTKALASVQVPDDAKQAFIENFREAKSHFTHQTNQLEGAYKELFVDVPKQVQARRKSQFEAQAANWSTLDGYAERIKQAAAKQGGDPELLEDLKALRVKVVESSKDDYLKDPLFARLTREIALQYALAQDAASLAAERRVFRRDFREPDPFPETLAVEVYYAQIELINEFRVAKDKFRKAKYAGLDDATAKARAGRDFEDVIPSDLRVPEQMGIPEYEKLLDKRRQAFPFQEVVETMTPKEDGVLVAFKKTPIKTFEYYGCYRTNRIRRISSDGRIEYEEHCNTRPKVEMHENVKPLLFPAEEAQWLKRGTKIRGVSVGGQGRVVWLIEKEEIVSERGYPVPHRPANPKA
;
A
#
# COMPACT_ATOMS: atom_id res chain seq x y z
N MET A 1 64.36 26.03 12.69
CA MET A 1 65.64 25.35 12.41
C MET A 1 65.38 23.84 12.35
N GLY A 2 65.80 23.17 11.28
CA GLY A 2 65.84 21.70 11.11
C GLY A 2 64.50 21.01 10.85
N THR A 3 64.06 20.79 9.61
CA THR A 3 64.28 19.59 8.74
C THR A 3 63.50 18.32 9.13
N ASN A 4 62.57 17.97 8.23
CA ASN A 4 62.22 16.65 7.66
C ASN A 4 62.27 15.35 8.50
N GLY A 5 61.27 14.49 8.29
CA GLY A 5 61.41 13.04 8.49
C GLY A 5 60.10 12.26 8.46
N TYR A 6 59.75 11.72 7.28
CA TYR A 6 58.89 10.54 7.11
C TYR A 6 59.68 9.30 7.55
N GLU A 7 59.08 8.33 8.25
CA GLU A 7 59.17 6.90 7.91
C GLU A 7 58.30 5.99 8.79
N SER A 8 57.84 4.92 8.15
CA SER A 8 56.95 3.84 8.58
C SER A 8 57.70 2.61 9.14
N ARG A 9 56.91 1.61 9.60
CA ARG A 9 57.21 0.21 9.99
C ARG A 9 57.24 0.03 11.53
N GLY A 10 56.78 -1.05 12.13
CA GLY A 10 56.28 -2.34 11.66
C GLY A 10 55.87 -3.20 12.87
N THR A 11 55.19 -4.30 12.56
CA THR A 11 54.67 -5.40 13.38
C THR A 11 55.65 -6.02 14.40
N GLU A 12 55.15 -6.54 15.53
CA GLU A 12 55.22 -7.98 15.90
C GLU A 12 54.56 -8.37 17.23
N LEU A 13 54.04 -9.61 17.26
CA LEU A 13 53.47 -10.39 18.36
C LEU A 13 54.53 -10.89 19.36
N VAL A 14 54.14 -11.10 20.64
CA VAL A 14 54.72 -12.15 21.50
C VAL A 14 53.67 -12.79 22.42
N HIS A 15 53.71 -14.14 22.48
CA HIS A 15 52.99 -15.10 23.33
C HIS A 15 53.48 -15.18 24.80
N ALA A 16 52.63 -15.65 25.73
CA ALA A 16 52.93 -16.65 26.80
C ALA A 16 51.67 -16.98 27.65
N LYS A 17 51.13 -18.22 27.61
CA LYS A 17 51.29 -19.39 28.53
C LYS A 17 50.77 -19.18 29.97
N PHE A 18 49.64 -19.80 30.38
CA PHE A 18 49.39 -21.18 30.88
C PHE A 18 49.91 -21.51 32.30
N LEU A 19 48.98 -21.84 33.20
CA LEU A 19 49.13 -22.83 34.27
C LEU A 19 47.77 -23.51 34.48
N GLY A 20 47.79 -24.85 34.54
CA GLY A 20 46.65 -25.69 34.87
C GLY A 20 46.93 -26.56 36.09
N VAL A 21 45.88 -27.17 36.65
CA VAL A 21 45.96 -28.28 37.60
C VAL A 21 44.87 -29.32 37.28
N ARG A 22 45.32 -30.57 37.18
CA ARG A 22 44.66 -31.88 36.97
C ARG A 22 44.00 -32.38 38.30
N SER A 23 43.20 -33.44 38.46
CA SER A 23 42.56 -34.53 37.68
C SER A 23 41.81 -35.46 38.65
N SER A 24 40.91 -36.30 38.11
CA SER A 24 40.49 -37.69 38.49
C SER A 24 39.16 -37.87 39.24
N ALA A 25 38.36 -38.94 39.09
CA ALA A 25 38.20 -40.05 38.13
C ALA A 25 36.95 -40.89 38.55
N TRP A 26 36.13 -41.30 37.57
CA TRP A 26 35.36 -42.56 37.45
C TRP A 26 34.02 -42.87 38.22
N SER A 27 33.04 -43.29 37.39
CA SER A 27 31.98 -44.32 37.56
C SER A 27 30.55 -43.98 38.08
N LEU A 28 29.62 -43.93 37.10
CA LEU A 28 28.31 -44.63 37.00
C LEU A 28 27.47 -44.89 38.28
N VAL A 29 26.26 -44.30 38.35
CA VAL A 29 24.95 -44.97 38.58
C VAL A 29 23.80 -44.10 38.02
N LEU A 30 22.84 -44.80 37.43
CA LEU A 30 21.57 -44.45 36.79
C LEU A 30 20.62 -43.45 37.51
N THR A 31 19.68 -43.00 36.66
CA THR A 31 18.26 -42.64 36.90
C THR A 31 17.87 -41.25 37.37
N GLY A 32 17.20 -40.53 36.45
CA GLY A 32 15.94 -39.86 36.77
C GLY A 32 15.98 -38.34 36.90
N LEU A 33 16.05 -37.63 35.77
CA LEU A 33 15.41 -36.31 35.71
C LEU A 33 15.00 -36.01 34.26
N THR A 34 13.70 -36.20 34.02
CA THR A 34 12.97 -35.77 32.83
C THR A 34 13.12 -34.26 32.65
N LEU A 35 13.73 -33.89 31.52
CA LEU A 35 13.72 -32.53 30.98
C LEU A 35 12.28 -32.09 30.71
N TRP A 36 11.83 -31.11 31.47
CA TRP A 36 10.76 -30.19 31.10
C TRP A 36 11.41 -29.02 30.36
N LEU A 37 11.76 -29.22 29.09
CA LEU A 37 12.05 -28.14 28.16
C LEU A 37 10.86 -27.99 27.22
N GLY A 38 10.30 -26.80 27.27
CA GLY A 38 9.08 -26.40 26.62
C GLY A 38 9.08 -26.67 25.12
N ALA A 39 7.92 -27.12 24.67
CA ALA A 39 7.53 -27.23 23.29
C ALA A 39 7.60 -25.86 22.59
N CYS A 40 8.77 -25.53 22.04
CA CYS A 40 8.82 -24.84 20.75
C CYS A 40 8.48 -25.90 19.71
N GLY A 41 7.21 -26.00 19.33
CA GLY A 41 6.76 -26.72 18.14
C GLY A 41 7.28 -26.01 16.89
N ILE A 42 8.58 -26.16 16.61
CA ILE A 42 9.10 -25.99 15.27
C ILE A 42 8.52 -27.18 14.49
N LEU A 43 7.49 -26.91 13.69
CA LEU A 43 7.09 -27.79 12.60
C LEU A 43 8.30 -27.91 11.66
N THR A 44 9.17 -28.89 11.92
CA THR A 44 10.17 -29.34 10.95
C THR A 44 9.41 -30.02 9.82
N ILE A 45 8.94 -29.22 8.86
CA ILE A 45 8.59 -29.73 7.54
C ILE A 45 9.91 -30.20 6.94
N LYS A 46 10.06 -31.52 6.76
CA LYS A 46 11.19 -32.08 6.02
C LYS A 46 11.26 -31.33 4.67
N PRO A 47 12.43 -30.80 4.26
CA PRO A 47 12.56 -30.30 2.90
C PRO A 47 12.21 -31.46 1.97
N ALA A 48 11.16 -31.27 1.16
CA ALA A 48 10.82 -32.22 0.13
C ALA A 48 12.03 -32.32 -0.81
N SER A 49 12.60 -33.53 -0.91
CA SER A 49 13.46 -33.90 -2.03
C SER A 49 12.77 -33.50 -3.33
N ALA A 50 13.53 -32.98 -4.31
CA ALA A 50 13.06 -32.66 -5.66
C ALA A 50 11.96 -33.63 -6.10
N GLY A 51 10.72 -33.14 -6.12
CA GLY A 51 9.53 -33.97 -6.20
C GLY A 51 9.37 -34.48 -7.62
N THR A 52 9.50 -35.79 -7.83
CA THR A 52 8.96 -36.44 -9.02
C THR A 52 7.43 -36.37 -8.97
N GLU A 53 6.80 -35.95 -10.07
CA GLU A 53 5.34 -35.96 -10.25
C GLU A 53 4.72 -37.30 -9.80
N THR A 54 3.88 -37.28 -8.77
CA THR A 54 3.19 -38.49 -8.29
C THR A 54 2.08 -38.91 -9.28
N GLU A 55 1.77 -40.20 -9.35
CA GLU A 55 0.62 -40.67 -10.14
C GLU A 55 -0.70 -40.02 -9.69
N ALA A 56 -0.78 -39.64 -8.42
CA ALA A 56 -1.91 -38.91 -7.85
C ALA A 56 -1.99 -37.44 -8.29
N SER A 57 -0.87 -36.77 -8.63
CA SER A 57 -0.90 -35.43 -9.24
C SER A 57 -1.17 -35.49 -10.74
N ARG A 58 -0.74 -36.56 -11.41
CA ARG A 58 -1.08 -36.84 -12.82
C ARG A 58 -2.56 -37.14 -13.06
N LYS A 59 -3.26 -37.72 -12.08
CA LYS A 59 -4.70 -38.03 -12.15
C LYS A 59 -5.63 -36.85 -11.80
N ARG A 60 -5.10 -35.70 -11.37
CA ARG A 60 -5.89 -34.60 -10.79
C ARG A 60 -6.24 -33.48 -11.78
N ALA A 61 -5.24 -32.96 -12.49
CA ALA A 61 -5.43 -31.94 -13.52
C ALA A 61 -6.02 -32.53 -14.81
N VAL A 62 -7.07 -31.92 -15.35
CA VAL A 62 -7.52 -32.22 -16.72
C VAL A 62 -6.59 -31.51 -17.68
N ARG A 63 -6.02 -32.27 -18.62
CA ARG A 63 -4.93 -31.81 -19.49
C ARG A 63 -5.41 -31.67 -20.93
N TYR A 64 -4.86 -30.67 -21.60
CA TYR A 64 -4.97 -30.51 -23.04
C TYR A 64 -3.60 -30.77 -23.69
N ASP A 65 -3.54 -31.67 -24.66
CA ASP A 65 -2.31 -32.09 -25.35
C ASP A 65 -2.33 -31.76 -26.85
N GLY A 66 -3.19 -30.82 -27.27
CA GLY A 66 -3.33 -30.43 -28.66
C GLY A 66 -2.11 -29.71 -29.24
N PRO A 67 -1.97 -29.64 -30.57
CA PRO A 67 -0.86 -28.95 -31.24
C PRO A 67 -0.77 -27.45 -30.90
N GLU A 68 -1.87 -26.82 -30.47
CA GLU A 68 -1.92 -25.43 -30.03
C GLU A 68 -1.03 -25.19 -28.80
N CYS A 69 -0.71 -26.23 -28.02
CA CYS A 69 0.20 -26.11 -26.89
C CYS A 69 1.63 -25.68 -27.29
N TYR A 70 2.05 -25.91 -28.54
CA TYR A 70 3.35 -25.41 -29.04
C TYR A 70 3.43 -23.88 -29.12
N GLN A 71 2.29 -23.18 -29.06
CA GLN A 71 2.24 -21.72 -29.02
C GLN A 71 2.68 -21.18 -27.66
N VAL A 72 2.42 -21.93 -26.57
CA VAL A 72 2.59 -21.46 -25.20
C VAL A 72 3.66 -22.23 -24.42
N LEU A 73 4.16 -23.36 -24.94
CA LEU A 73 5.22 -24.18 -24.36
C LEU A 73 6.39 -24.35 -25.35
N TYR A 74 7.62 -24.35 -24.83
CA TYR A 74 8.82 -24.72 -25.56
C TYR A 74 8.82 -26.20 -25.89
N THR A 75 9.31 -26.53 -27.09
CA THR A 75 9.66 -27.93 -27.38
C THR A 75 10.82 -28.35 -26.49
N PRO A 76 11.00 -29.66 -26.24
CA PRO A 76 12.15 -30.16 -25.46
C PRO A 76 13.50 -29.73 -26.04
N GLU A 77 13.57 -29.54 -27.37
CA GLU A 77 14.76 -29.04 -28.06
C GLU A 77 15.00 -27.54 -27.79
N GLU A 78 13.93 -26.72 -27.81
CA GLU A 78 13.99 -25.28 -27.54
C GLU A 78 14.33 -24.98 -26.07
N SER A 79 13.73 -25.70 -25.11
CA SER A 79 13.91 -25.46 -23.65
C SER A 79 15.35 -25.58 -23.15
N ARG A 80 16.27 -26.19 -23.92
CA ARG A 80 17.69 -26.29 -23.57
C ARG A 80 18.44 -24.96 -23.66
N GLU A 81 17.88 -23.98 -24.37
CA GLU A 81 18.43 -22.63 -24.47
C GLU A 81 17.72 -21.70 -23.49
N ARG A 82 18.44 -20.75 -22.88
CA ARG A 82 17.79 -19.74 -22.03
C ARG A 82 16.98 -18.80 -22.91
N HIS A 83 15.66 -18.90 -22.84
CA HIS A 83 14.76 -17.97 -23.49
C HIS A 83 14.09 -17.05 -22.48
N GLU A 84 13.94 -15.77 -22.84
CA GLU A 84 13.09 -14.84 -22.10
C GLU A 84 11.62 -15.17 -22.37
N LEU A 85 10.79 -15.14 -21.31
CA LEU A 85 9.35 -15.35 -21.43
C LEU A 85 8.70 -14.20 -22.19
N GLN A 86 7.81 -14.52 -23.12
CA GLN A 86 7.01 -13.54 -23.84
C GLN A 86 5.86 -13.04 -22.96
N THR A 87 5.63 -11.73 -22.94
CA THR A 87 4.41 -11.15 -22.34
C THR A 87 3.28 -11.17 -23.36
N ASP A 88 2.45 -12.21 -23.30
CA ASP A 88 1.18 -12.29 -24.02
C ASP A 88 0.04 -12.52 -23.01
N THR A 89 -0.75 -11.46 -22.81
CA THR A 89 -1.87 -11.45 -21.86
C THR A 89 -3.21 -11.76 -22.54
N SER A 90 -3.21 -12.25 -23.77
CA SER A 90 -4.45 -12.61 -24.47
C SER A 90 -5.16 -13.78 -23.78
N ALA A 91 -6.50 -13.76 -23.79
CA ALA A 91 -7.31 -14.83 -23.20
C ALA A 91 -6.97 -16.22 -23.78
N ALA A 92 -6.71 -16.31 -25.09
CA ALA A 92 -6.34 -17.57 -25.74
C ALA A 92 -5.01 -18.12 -25.22
N ALA A 93 -3.97 -17.28 -25.15
CA ALA A 93 -2.66 -17.67 -24.63
C ALA A 93 -2.75 -18.13 -23.16
N GLN A 94 -3.49 -17.41 -22.32
CA GLN A 94 -3.62 -17.73 -20.90
C GLN A 94 -4.47 -18.99 -20.65
N VAL A 95 -5.51 -19.24 -21.47
CA VAL A 95 -6.28 -20.50 -21.42
C VAL A 95 -5.40 -21.69 -21.80
N LEU A 96 -4.66 -21.60 -22.90
CA LEU A 96 -3.74 -22.66 -23.31
C LEU A 96 -2.65 -22.88 -22.27
N LEU A 97 -2.02 -21.82 -21.75
CA LEU A 97 -0.97 -21.94 -20.74
C LEU A 97 -1.45 -22.62 -19.46
N ALA A 98 -2.70 -22.38 -19.04
CA ALA A 98 -3.30 -22.96 -17.84
C ALA A 98 -3.80 -24.41 -18.02
N THR A 99 -3.90 -24.91 -19.26
CA THR A 99 -4.48 -26.24 -19.57
C THR A 99 -3.52 -27.20 -20.25
N CYS A 100 -2.55 -26.68 -20.98
CA CYS A 100 -1.58 -27.48 -21.69
C CYS A 100 -0.76 -28.33 -20.73
N ALA A 101 -0.62 -29.61 -21.05
CA ALA A 101 0.21 -30.49 -20.24
C ALA A 101 1.68 -30.02 -20.30
N ARG A 102 2.26 -29.74 -19.13
CA ARG A 102 3.72 -29.66 -19.02
C ARG A 102 4.25 -31.09 -19.03
N ASN A 103 4.58 -31.60 -20.22
CA ASN A 103 5.10 -32.95 -20.33
C ASN A 103 6.45 -33.05 -19.59
N GLU A 104 6.54 -33.92 -18.58
CA GLU A 104 7.82 -34.44 -18.08
C GLU A 104 8.35 -35.46 -19.10
N TYR A 105 8.83 -35.02 -20.25
CA TYR A 105 9.51 -35.93 -21.16
C TYR A 105 10.94 -36.14 -20.65
N ARG A 106 11.21 -37.31 -20.05
CA ARG A 106 12.54 -37.71 -19.55
C ARG A 106 13.13 -36.82 -18.43
N GLY A 107 12.29 -36.32 -17.53
CA GLY A 107 12.75 -35.50 -16.39
C GLY A 107 13.04 -34.03 -16.72
N HIS A 108 12.61 -33.57 -17.91
CA HIS A 108 12.54 -32.15 -18.25
C HIS A 108 11.06 -31.76 -18.34
N THR A 109 10.62 -30.84 -17.50
CA THR A 109 9.35 -30.14 -17.65
C THR A 109 9.45 -29.21 -18.84
N GLN A 110 8.51 -29.29 -19.80
CA GLN A 110 8.40 -28.28 -20.86
C GLN A 110 8.24 -26.89 -20.24
N ASP A 111 9.19 -26.00 -20.56
CA ASP A 111 9.18 -24.63 -20.07
C ASP A 111 8.12 -23.81 -20.83
N PRO A 112 7.41 -22.89 -20.15
CA PRO A 112 6.47 -22.00 -20.82
C PRO A 112 7.19 -21.02 -21.74
N LYS A 113 6.60 -20.73 -22.91
CA LYS A 113 6.99 -19.63 -23.82
C LYS A 113 6.47 -18.29 -23.34
N ILE A 114 5.30 -18.30 -22.72
CA ILE A 114 4.54 -17.12 -22.33
C ILE A 114 4.58 -17.00 -20.81
N ALA A 115 4.76 -15.77 -20.32
CA ALA A 115 4.63 -15.48 -18.91
C ALA A 115 3.18 -15.68 -18.47
N ALA A 116 2.99 -16.52 -17.44
CA ALA A 116 1.71 -16.56 -16.74
C ALA A 116 1.42 -15.16 -16.18
N VAL A 117 0.19 -14.69 -16.36
CA VAL A 117 -0.26 -13.48 -15.66
C VAL A 117 -0.03 -13.70 -14.17
N ARG A 118 0.83 -12.87 -13.58
CA ARG A 118 1.15 -13.01 -12.17
C ARG A 118 -0.02 -12.55 -11.36
N PHE A 119 -0.23 -13.25 -10.26
CA PHE A 119 -1.24 -12.92 -9.28
C PHE A 119 -1.17 -11.45 -8.84
N MET A 120 0.04 -10.96 -8.51
CA MET A 120 0.23 -9.58 -8.06
C MET A 120 -0.05 -8.55 -9.16
N ASP A 121 0.38 -8.81 -10.39
CA ASP A 121 0.18 -7.89 -11.52
C ASP A 121 -1.32 -7.70 -11.80
N PHE A 122 -2.08 -8.81 -11.73
CA PHE A 122 -3.53 -8.74 -11.87
C PHE A 122 -4.19 -8.10 -10.64
N TYR A 123 -3.76 -8.44 -9.43
CA TYR A 123 -4.30 -7.93 -8.17
C TYR A 123 -4.12 -6.42 -8.01
N GLU A 124 -2.94 -5.91 -8.35
CA GLU A 124 -2.61 -4.48 -8.28
C GLU A 124 -3.32 -3.69 -9.39
N GLY A 125 -3.56 -4.29 -10.55
CA GLY A 125 -4.29 -3.69 -11.68
C GLY A 125 -5.80 -3.94 -11.69
N TYR A 126 -6.34 -4.64 -10.68
CA TYR A 126 -7.73 -5.12 -10.69
C TYR A 126 -8.74 -3.97 -10.55
N ASP A 127 -9.36 -3.58 -11.67
CA ASP A 127 -10.64 -2.87 -11.68
C ASP A 127 -11.77 -3.91 -11.73
N GLU A 128 -12.55 -4.02 -10.66
CA GLU A 128 -13.64 -5.00 -10.55
C GLU A 128 -14.72 -4.81 -11.63
N ARG A 129 -14.80 -3.63 -12.26
CA ARG A 129 -15.73 -3.36 -13.37
C ARG A 129 -15.28 -3.98 -14.69
N SER A 130 -13.98 -4.16 -14.88
CA SER A 130 -13.38 -4.66 -16.13
C SER A 130 -12.57 -5.94 -15.96
N ALA A 131 -12.75 -6.59 -14.82
CA ALA A 131 -12.18 -7.89 -14.51
C ALA A 131 -12.50 -8.92 -15.59
N ASP A 132 -11.50 -9.35 -16.35
CA ASP A 132 -11.68 -10.46 -17.31
C ASP A 132 -11.80 -11.78 -16.51
N PRO A 133 -12.96 -12.46 -16.55
CA PRO A 133 -13.16 -13.71 -15.82
C PRO A 133 -12.19 -14.81 -16.26
N ILE A 134 -11.69 -14.76 -17.50
CA ILE A 134 -10.73 -15.73 -18.02
C ILE A 134 -9.35 -15.50 -17.41
N LEU A 135 -8.89 -14.25 -17.33
CA LEU A 135 -7.60 -13.94 -16.71
C LEU A 135 -7.62 -14.23 -15.21
N LEU A 136 -8.75 -13.96 -14.53
CA LEU A 136 -8.97 -14.35 -13.14
C LEU A 136 -8.87 -15.87 -12.94
N ALA A 137 -9.57 -16.64 -13.78
CA ALA A 137 -9.54 -18.10 -13.71
C ALA A 137 -8.15 -18.65 -14.03
N ALA A 138 -7.47 -18.14 -15.06
CA ALA A 138 -6.12 -18.56 -15.44
C ALA A 138 -5.10 -18.29 -14.32
N THR A 139 -5.17 -17.11 -13.71
CA THR A 139 -4.34 -16.75 -12.55
C THR A 139 -4.58 -17.70 -11.37
N THR A 140 -5.85 -18.04 -11.10
CA THR A 140 -6.24 -18.99 -10.04
C THR A 140 -5.67 -20.38 -10.31
N ILE A 141 -5.79 -20.88 -11.54
CA ILE A 141 -5.25 -22.18 -11.94
C ILE A 141 -3.71 -22.21 -11.82
N ASN A 142 -3.03 -21.18 -12.33
CA ASN A 142 -1.58 -21.10 -12.31
C ASN A 142 -1.03 -21.06 -10.88
N GLU A 143 -1.69 -20.34 -9.97
CA GLU A 143 -1.32 -20.29 -8.56
C GLU A 143 -1.53 -21.65 -7.88
N HIS A 144 -2.66 -22.32 -8.17
CA HIS A 144 -2.94 -23.66 -7.64
C HIS A 144 -1.84 -24.66 -8.01
N TYR A 145 -1.41 -24.67 -9.28
CA TYR A 145 -0.34 -25.56 -9.72
C TYR A 145 1.04 -25.14 -9.23
N SER A 146 1.31 -23.84 -9.07
CA SER A 146 2.56 -23.37 -8.49
C SER A 146 2.73 -23.83 -7.04
N LEU A 147 1.64 -23.87 -6.27
CA LEU A 147 1.64 -24.35 -4.89
C LEU A 147 1.77 -25.88 -4.77
N ASN A 148 1.21 -26.64 -5.73
CA ASN A 148 1.17 -28.10 -5.69
C ASN A 148 2.31 -28.79 -6.49
N GLY A 149 3.02 -28.05 -7.36
CA GLY A 149 3.95 -28.58 -8.37
C GLY A 149 5.43 -28.72 -7.98
N GLY A 150 5.83 -28.55 -6.72
CA GLY A 150 7.14 -29.02 -6.25
C GLY A 150 8.37 -28.11 -6.50
N GLY A 151 8.21 -26.81 -6.70
CA GLY A 151 9.33 -25.85 -6.74
C GLY A 151 9.18 -24.77 -5.68
N GLY A 152 9.81 -24.95 -4.52
CA GLY A 152 9.77 -24.03 -3.37
C GLY A 152 10.46 -22.67 -3.59
N ILE A 153 10.12 -21.94 -4.65
CA ILE A 153 10.76 -20.65 -4.98
C ILE A 153 9.90 -19.44 -4.57
N TYR A 154 8.64 -19.61 -4.17
CA TYR A 154 7.82 -18.51 -3.61
C TYR A 154 7.24 -18.75 -2.21
N MET A 155 7.64 -19.84 -1.53
CA MET A 155 7.16 -20.15 -0.17
C MET A 155 8.15 -19.76 0.93
N GLY A 156 8.72 -18.55 0.82
CA GLY A 156 9.37 -17.86 1.94
C GLY A 156 8.43 -16.89 2.68
N GLY A 157 7.24 -16.62 2.15
CA GLY A 157 6.33 -15.61 2.71
C GLY A 157 5.03 -16.23 3.20
N ARG A 158 4.63 -15.88 4.42
CA ARG A 158 3.31 -16.10 5.04
C ARG A 158 2.16 -15.38 4.29
N GLY A 159 2.18 -15.30 2.96
CA GLY A 159 1.47 -14.29 2.16
C GLY A 159 0.46 -14.77 1.12
N ALA A 160 0.26 -16.07 0.90
CA ALA A 160 -0.68 -16.56 -0.13
C ALA A 160 -2.17 -16.62 0.32
N PRO A 161 -2.54 -17.07 1.54
CA PRO A 161 -3.94 -17.16 1.96
C PRO A 161 -4.78 -15.87 1.91
N PRO A 162 -4.24 -14.67 2.25
CA PRO A 162 -4.96 -13.38 2.25
C PRO A 162 -5.54 -12.98 0.91
N LEU A 163 -4.85 -13.35 -0.16
CA LEU A 163 -5.11 -12.83 -1.48
C LEU A 163 -5.97 -13.80 -2.30
N ILE A 164 -5.81 -15.11 -2.07
CA ILE A 164 -6.59 -16.18 -2.70
C ILE A 164 -8.10 -16.02 -2.47
N ALA A 165 -8.54 -15.60 -1.28
CA ALA A 165 -9.97 -15.45 -0.96
C ALA A 165 -10.71 -14.43 -1.84
N LEU A 166 -10.01 -13.43 -2.40
CA LEU A 166 -10.57 -12.39 -3.27
C LEU A 166 -10.91 -12.90 -4.68
N PHE A 167 -10.23 -13.95 -5.13
CA PHE A 167 -10.30 -14.47 -6.49
C PHE A 167 -11.29 -15.64 -6.62
N LEU A 168 -11.63 -16.29 -5.51
CA LEU A 168 -12.60 -17.38 -5.49
C LEU A 168 -14.05 -16.91 -5.60
N GLY A 169 -14.34 -15.72 -5.09
CA GLY A 169 -15.70 -15.15 -5.02
C GLY A 169 -16.28 -14.63 -6.34
N PRO A 170 -15.52 -13.91 -7.19
CA PRO A 170 -16.12 -13.16 -8.30
C PRO A 170 -16.33 -13.95 -9.60
N VAL A 171 -15.64 -15.09 -9.82
CA VAL A 171 -15.82 -15.86 -11.06
C VAL A 171 -16.75 -17.06 -10.82
N GLU A 172 -17.94 -16.96 -11.40
CA GLU A 172 -18.90 -18.05 -11.44
C GLU A 172 -18.78 -18.86 -12.74
N GLU A 173 -18.96 -20.18 -12.65
CA GLU A 173 -18.77 -21.09 -13.78
C GLU A 173 -19.62 -20.72 -15.02
N PRO A 174 -20.89 -20.26 -14.90
CA PRO A 174 -21.67 -19.79 -16.04
C PRO A 174 -21.08 -18.55 -16.73
N GLU A 175 -20.53 -17.62 -15.95
CA GLU A 175 -19.91 -16.40 -16.47
C GLU A 175 -18.61 -16.73 -17.19
N LEU A 176 -17.81 -17.64 -16.61
CA LEU A 176 -16.59 -18.13 -17.23
C LEU A 176 -16.87 -18.85 -18.55
N THR A 177 -17.87 -19.73 -18.56
CA THR A 177 -18.29 -20.46 -19.77
C THR A 177 -18.74 -19.50 -20.88
N LYS A 178 -19.53 -18.48 -20.52
CA LYS A 178 -19.96 -17.44 -21.46
C LYS A 178 -18.77 -16.65 -22.02
N ALA A 179 -17.79 -16.30 -21.19
CA ALA A 179 -16.60 -15.59 -21.63
C ALA A 179 -15.73 -16.45 -22.56
N LEU A 180 -15.55 -17.73 -22.26
CA LEU A 180 -14.77 -18.67 -23.08
C LEU A 180 -15.35 -18.89 -24.49
N ALA A 181 -16.66 -18.64 -24.68
CA ALA A 181 -17.31 -18.81 -25.98
C ALA A 181 -16.69 -17.95 -27.09
N SER A 182 -16.16 -16.76 -26.76
CA SER A 182 -15.51 -15.86 -27.73
C SER A 182 -14.02 -16.12 -27.91
N VAL A 183 -13.42 -17.01 -27.12
CA VAL A 183 -11.97 -17.30 -27.19
C VAL A 183 -11.69 -18.33 -28.27
N GLN A 184 -10.72 -18.00 -29.13
CA GLN A 184 -10.28 -18.84 -30.25
C GLN A 184 -9.30 -19.92 -29.77
N VAL A 185 -9.81 -20.89 -29.01
CA VAL A 185 -9.10 -22.10 -28.60
C VAL A 185 -10.01 -23.32 -28.81
N PRO A 186 -9.47 -24.54 -29.00
CA PRO A 186 -10.26 -25.74 -29.18
C PRO A 186 -11.19 -26.03 -27.99
N ASP A 187 -12.35 -26.63 -28.24
CA ASP A 187 -13.36 -26.85 -27.20
C ASP A 187 -12.87 -27.77 -26.09
N ASP A 188 -12.03 -28.76 -26.41
CA ASP A 188 -11.40 -29.63 -25.42
C ASP A 188 -10.48 -28.85 -24.47
N ALA A 189 -9.77 -27.82 -24.97
CA ALA A 189 -8.96 -26.93 -24.14
C ALA A 189 -9.85 -26.06 -23.23
N LYS A 190 -11.00 -25.58 -23.72
CA LYS A 190 -11.97 -24.83 -22.90
C LYS A 190 -12.54 -25.69 -21.78
N GLN A 191 -12.87 -26.95 -22.06
CA GLN A 191 -13.36 -27.88 -21.05
C GLN A 191 -12.29 -28.17 -19.99
N ALA A 192 -11.06 -28.49 -20.41
CA ALA A 192 -9.95 -28.67 -19.49
C ALA A 192 -9.71 -27.42 -18.61
N PHE A 193 -9.88 -26.22 -19.16
CA PHE A 193 -9.74 -24.97 -18.42
C PHE A 193 -10.79 -24.82 -17.32
N ILE A 194 -12.07 -25.09 -17.64
CA ILE A 194 -13.17 -25.05 -16.67
C ILE A 194 -12.93 -26.09 -15.56
N GLU A 195 -12.50 -27.29 -15.91
CA GLU A 195 -12.24 -28.37 -14.94
C GLU A 195 -11.07 -28.03 -14.01
N ASN A 196 -9.96 -27.52 -14.56
CA ASN A 196 -8.82 -27.04 -13.79
C ASN A 196 -9.20 -25.86 -12.88
N PHE A 197 -10.04 -24.93 -13.37
CA PHE A 197 -10.55 -23.84 -12.55
C PHE A 197 -11.41 -24.37 -11.39
N ARG A 198 -12.27 -25.35 -11.65
CA ARG A 198 -13.12 -25.97 -10.62
C ARG A 198 -12.29 -26.66 -9.54
N GLU A 199 -11.25 -27.39 -9.92
CA GLU A 199 -10.32 -28.01 -8.98
C GLU A 199 -9.59 -26.95 -8.14
N ALA A 200 -9.01 -25.94 -8.79
CA ALA A 200 -8.32 -24.85 -8.13
C ALA A 200 -9.24 -24.10 -7.14
N LYS A 201 -10.46 -23.76 -7.57
CA LYS A 201 -11.49 -23.10 -6.73
C LYS A 201 -11.85 -23.96 -5.53
N SER A 202 -12.03 -25.27 -5.72
CA SER A 202 -12.32 -26.22 -4.63
C SER A 202 -11.18 -26.32 -3.62
N HIS A 203 -9.94 -26.48 -4.10
CA HIS A 203 -8.74 -26.57 -3.26
C HIS A 203 -8.58 -25.33 -2.38
N PHE A 204 -8.67 -24.15 -2.97
CA PHE A 204 -8.55 -22.90 -2.24
C PHE A 204 -9.74 -22.62 -1.32
N THR A 205 -10.96 -23.03 -1.71
CA THR A 205 -12.13 -22.99 -0.81
C THR A 205 -11.90 -23.88 0.40
N HIS A 206 -11.33 -25.07 0.22
CA HIS A 206 -10.98 -25.96 1.33
C HIS A 206 -9.93 -25.32 2.25
N GLN A 207 -8.84 -24.76 1.70
CA GLN A 207 -7.80 -24.10 2.49
C GLN A 207 -8.32 -22.88 3.26
N THR A 208 -9.15 -22.05 2.64
CA THR A 208 -9.75 -20.88 3.30
C THR A 208 -10.73 -21.27 4.40
N ASN A 209 -11.45 -22.39 4.24
CA ASN A 209 -12.33 -22.94 5.28
C ASN A 209 -11.58 -23.55 6.48
N GLN A 210 -10.29 -23.86 6.33
CA GLN A 210 -9.44 -24.31 7.46
C GLN A 210 -8.91 -23.14 8.30
N LEU A 211 -9.06 -21.89 7.84
CA LEU A 211 -8.68 -20.73 8.63
C LEU A 211 -9.73 -20.47 9.73
N GLU A 212 -9.26 -20.12 10.92
CA GLU A 212 -10.09 -19.81 12.09
C GLU A 212 -9.65 -18.48 12.74
N GLY A 213 -10.51 -17.95 13.62
CA GLY A 213 -10.21 -16.76 14.43
C GLY A 213 -9.75 -15.54 13.64
N ALA A 214 -8.72 -14.85 14.15
CA ALA A 214 -8.21 -13.62 13.56
C ALA A 214 -7.62 -13.83 12.15
N TYR A 215 -7.10 -15.03 11.85
CA TYR A 215 -6.57 -15.34 10.52
C TYR A 215 -7.69 -15.40 9.47
N LYS A 216 -8.81 -16.04 9.79
CA LYS A 216 -9.98 -16.04 8.90
C LYS A 216 -10.53 -14.63 8.71
N GLU A 217 -10.63 -13.86 9.80
CA GLU A 217 -11.15 -12.50 9.75
C GLU A 217 -10.29 -11.60 8.84
N LEU A 218 -8.97 -11.62 9.03
CA LEU A 218 -8.02 -10.84 8.23
C LEU A 218 -7.96 -11.26 6.76
N PHE A 219 -7.97 -12.57 6.50
CA PHE A 219 -7.53 -13.11 5.21
C PHE A 219 -8.65 -13.67 4.35
N VAL A 220 -9.86 -13.80 4.90
CA VAL A 220 -11.04 -14.26 4.17
C VAL A 220 -12.17 -13.24 4.31
N ASP A 221 -12.51 -12.86 5.53
CA ASP A 221 -13.72 -12.07 5.78
C ASP A 221 -13.52 -10.60 5.37
N VAL A 222 -12.42 -9.96 5.77
CA VAL A 222 -12.10 -8.57 5.35
C VAL A 222 -12.06 -8.45 3.82
N PRO A 223 -11.30 -9.28 3.07
CA PRO A 223 -11.28 -9.17 1.62
C PRO A 223 -12.67 -9.33 0.97
N LYS A 224 -13.47 -10.31 1.41
CA LYS A 224 -14.85 -10.50 0.93
C LYS A 224 -15.73 -9.29 1.23
N GLN A 225 -15.62 -8.70 2.42
CA GLN A 225 -16.38 -7.51 2.81
C GLN A 225 -16.02 -6.30 1.95
N VAL A 226 -14.73 -6.07 1.68
CA VAL A 226 -14.27 -4.99 0.81
C VAL A 226 -14.83 -5.17 -0.60
N GLN A 227 -14.69 -6.37 -1.19
CA GLN A 227 -15.22 -6.65 -2.53
C GLN A 227 -16.74 -6.48 -2.59
N ALA A 228 -17.48 -6.99 -1.62
CA ALA A 228 -18.95 -6.84 -1.57
C ALA A 228 -19.37 -5.37 -1.44
N ARG A 229 -18.68 -4.59 -0.60
CA ARG A 229 -18.90 -3.14 -0.47
C ARG A 229 -18.65 -2.43 -1.80
N ARG A 230 -17.52 -2.68 -2.44
CA ARG A 230 -17.16 -2.06 -3.72
C ARG A 230 -18.16 -2.40 -4.81
N LYS A 231 -18.59 -3.66 -4.93
CA LYS A 231 -19.66 -4.06 -5.86
C LYS A 231 -20.93 -3.24 -5.64
N SER A 232 -21.36 -3.09 -4.39
CA SER A 232 -22.53 -2.25 -4.06
C SER A 232 -22.30 -0.77 -4.40
N GLN A 233 -21.10 -0.23 -4.20
CA GLN A 233 -20.76 1.15 -4.58
C GLN A 233 -20.77 1.33 -6.11
N PHE A 234 -20.23 0.38 -6.88
CA PHE A 234 -20.31 0.42 -8.34
C PHE A 234 -21.75 0.42 -8.84
N GLU A 235 -22.59 -0.45 -8.28
CA GLU A 235 -24.02 -0.50 -8.61
C GLU A 235 -24.74 0.81 -8.24
N ALA A 236 -24.47 1.36 -7.05
CA ALA A 236 -25.06 2.62 -6.60
C ALA A 236 -24.60 3.83 -7.44
N GLN A 237 -23.35 3.81 -7.94
CA GLN A 237 -22.73 4.89 -8.71
C GLN A 237 -22.75 4.64 -10.22
N ALA A 238 -23.49 3.65 -10.72
CA ALA A 238 -23.41 3.20 -12.12
C ALA A 238 -23.57 4.33 -13.15
N ALA A 239 -24.50 5.27 -12.91
CA ALA A 239 -24.71 6.43 -13.79
C ALA A 239 -23.52 7.41 -13.79
N ASN A 240 -22.90 7.63 -12.62
CA ASN A 240 -21.75 8.51 -12.50
C ASN A 240 -20.49 7.85 -13.10
N TRP A 241 -20.34 6.53 -12.96
CA TRP A 241 -19.31 5.76 -13.66
C TRP A 241 -19.45 5.85 -15.18
N SER A 242 -20.66 5.67 -15.71
CA SER A 242 -20.92 5.81 -17.14
C SER A 242 -20.59 7.23 -17.66
N THR A 243 -20.83 8.25 -16.83
CA THR A 243 -20.45 9.63 -17.16
C THR A 243 -18.93 9.77 -17.25
N LEU A 244 -18.19 9.22 -16.27
CA LEU A 244 -16.72 9.22 -16.29
C LEU A 244 -16.16 8.44 -17.49
N ASP A 245 -16.73 7.28 -17.82
CA ASP A 245 -16.32 6.49 -18.98
C ASP A 245 -16.55 7.27 -20.29
N GLY A 246 -17.61 8.10 -20.36
CA GLY A 246 -17.85 9.04 -21.45
C GLY A 246 -16.76 10.10 -21.62
N TYR A 247 -15.97 10.37 -20.58
CA TYR A 247 -14.82 11.28 -20.64
C TYR A 247 -13.52 10.57 -21.05
N ALA A 248 -13.48 9.25 -21.22
CA ALA A 248 -12.24 8.49 -21.42
C ALA A 248 -11.37 9.01 -22.58
N GLU A 249 -11.97 9.29 -23.74
CA GLU A 249 -11.22 9.83 -24.89
C GLU A 249 -10.75 11.27 -24.66
N ARG A 250 -11.55 12.11 -23.98
CA ARG A 250 -11.12 13.47 -23.58
C ARG A 250 -9.96 13.40 -22.59
N ILE A 251 -9.99 12.49 -21.63
CA ILE A 251 -8.90 12.24 -20.67
C ILE A 251 -7.62 11.85 -21.41
N LYS A 252 -7.69 10.89 -22.35
CA LYS A 252 -6.54 10.50 -23.19
C LYS A 252 -5.99 11.67 -24.01
N GLN A 253 -6.88 12.45 -24.64
CA GLN A 253 -6.48 13.62 -25.41
C GLN A 253 -5.86 14.71 -24.55
N ALA A 254 -6.40 14.95 -23.34
CA ALA A 254 -5.85 15.92 -22.39
C ALA A 254 -4.46 15.51 -21.93
N ALA A 255 -4.22 14.21 -21.67
CA ALA A 255 -2.89 13.69 -21.33
C ALA A 255 -1.85 13.91 -22.45
N ALA A 256 -2.28 13.95 -23.71
CA ALA A 256 -1.42 14.27 -24.85
C ALA A 256 -1.19 15.77 -25.07
N LYS A 257 -1.99 16.64 -24.43
CA LYS A 257 -1.90 18.11 -24.54
C LYS A 257 -1.09 18.69 -23.38
N GLN A 258 -0.20 19.65 -23.66
CA GLN A 258 0.42 20.45 -22.60
C GLN A 258 -0.58 21.47 -22.06
N GLY A 259 -0.71 21.59 -20.73
CA GLY A 259 -1.58 22.57 -20.08
C GLY A 259 -2.88 22.01 -19.48
N GLY A 260 -3.21 20.74 -19.70
CA GLY A 260 -4.47 20.12 -19.24
C GLY A 260 -5.69 20.58 -20.03
N ASP A 261 -6.87 20.09 -19.66
CA ASP A 261 -8.16 20.51 -20.22
C ASP A 261 -9.01 21.16 -19.11
N PRO A 262 -9.15 22.51 -19.09
CA PRO A 262 -9.91 23.21 -18.05
C PRO A 262 -11.39 22.83 -17.99
N GLU A 263 -12.02 22.58 -19.14
CA GLU A 263 -13.43 22.18 -19.18
C GLU A 263 -13.58 20.77 -18.61
N LEU A 264 -12.68 19.86 -18.97
CA LEU A 264 -12.66 18.51 -18.40
C LEU A 264 -12.40 18.53 -16.88
N LEU A 265 -11.51 19.41 -16.41
CA LEU A 265 -11.24 19.56 -14.98
C LEU A 265 -12.51 19.99 -14.21
N GLU A 266 -13.28 20.94 -14.74
CA GLU A 266 -14.54 21.35 -14.13
C GLU A 266 -15.62 20.25 -14.20
N ASP A 267 -15.72 19.54 -15.32
CA ASP A 267 -16.61 18.38 -15.46
C ASP A 267 -16.30 17.29 -14.42
N LEU A 268 -15.02 16.96 -14.24
CA LEU A 268 -14.56 15.96 -13.26
C LEU A 268 -14.84 16.40 -11.82
N LYS A 269 -14.62 17.69 -11.50
CA LYS A 269 -14.95 18.26 -10.18
C LYS A 269 -16.46 18.18 -9.93
N ALA A 270 -17.27 18.59 -10.89
CA ALA A 270 -18.74 18.55 -10.76
C ALA A 270 -19.24 17.12 -10.56
N LEU A 271 -18.66 16.14 -11.27
CA LEU A 271 -18.97 14.73 -11.07
C LEU A 271 -18.56 14.26 -9.67
N ARG A 272 -17.40 14.70 -9.15
CA ARG A 272 -16.96 14.38 -7.79
C ARG A 272 -17.91 14.93 -6.72
N VAL A 273 -18.46 16.14 -6.91
CA VAL A 273 -19.47 16.72 -6.01
C VAL A 273 -20.69 15.79 -5.90
N LYS A 274 -21.21 15.30 -7.04
CA LYS A 274 -22.33 14.36 -7.05
C LYS A 274 -22.02 13.07 -6.27
N VAL A 275 -20.78 12.59 -6.32
CA VAL A 275 -20.35 11.40 -5.55
C VAL A 275 -20.34 11.68 -4.05
N VAL A 276 -19.82 12.84 -3.63
CA VAL A 276 -19.84 13.25 -2.21
C VAL A 276 -21.28 13.38 -1.69
N GLU A 277 -22.17 13.99 -2.48
CA GLU A 277 -23.58 14.17 -2.11
C GLU A 277 -24.35 12.84 -2.03
N SER A 278 -24.08 11.90 -2.93
CA SER A 278 -24.77 10.61 -2.98
C SER A 278 -24.22 9.56 -2.00
N SER A 279 -22.92 9.59 -1.69
CA SER A 279 -22.26 8.57 -0.86
C SER A 279 -22.24 8.89 0.63
N LYS A 280 -22.61 10.12 1.02
CA LYS A 280 -22.58 10.61 2.42
C LYS A 280 -21.22 10.31 3.08
N ASP A 281 -21.19 10.02 4.38
CA ASP A 281 -19.98 9.92 5.23
C ASP A 281 -18.92 8.90 4.78
N ASP A 282 -19.20 8.01 3.81
CA ASP A 282 -18.27 6.98 3.32
C ASP A 282 -17.68 7.30 1.93
N TYR A 283 -17.87 8.51 1.39
CA TYR A 283 -17.36 8.89 0.04
C TYR A 283 -15.84 8.69 -0.13
N LEU A 284 -15.04 8.80 0.94
CA LEU A 284 -13.59 8.56 0.88
C LEU A 284 -13.22 7.09 0.62
N LYS A 285 -14.16 6.16 0.86
CA LYS A 285 -14.04 4.74 0.51
C LYS A 285 -14.70 4.44 -0.83
N ASP A 286 -15.28 5.42 -1.52
CA ASP A 286 -15.93 5.19 -2.80
C ASP A 286 -14.87 5.09 -3.91
N PRO A 287 -14.83 3.97 -4.67
CA PRO A 287 -13.86 3.80 -5.76
C PRO A 287 -13.96 4.89 -6.82
N LEU A 288 -15.15 5.44 -7.07
CA LEU A 288 -15.34 6.53 -8.03
C LEU A 288 -14.74 7.83 -7.52
N PHE A 289 -14.88 8.11 -6.23
CA PHE A 289 -14.23 9.28 -5.63
C PHE A 289 -12.70 9.18 -5.72
N ALA A 290 -12.15 7.99 -5.48
CA ALA A 290 -10.73 7.69 -5.66
C ALA A 290 -10.27 7.96 -7.11
N ARG A 291 -10.99 7.39 -8.09
CA ARG A 291 -10.69 7.57 -9.51
C ARG A 291 -10.78 9.03 -9.94
N LEU A 292 -11.87 9.72 -9.60
CA LEU A 292 -12.07 11.13 -9.95
C LEU A 292 -10.97 12.02 -9.38
N THR A 293 -10.57 11.78 -8.12
CA THR A 293 -9.50 12.58 -7.51
C THR A 293 -8.15 12.33 -8.18
N ARG A 294 -7.86 11.11 -8.63
CA ARG A 294 -6.69 10.82 -9.48
C ARG A 294 -6.75 11.57 -10.81
N GLU A 295 -7.87 11.52 -11.52
CA GLU A 295 -8.01 12.20 -12.82
C GLU A 295 -7.88 13.72 -12.67
N ILE A 296 -8.51 14.29 -11.64
CA ILE A 296 -8.37 15.71 -11.29
C ILE A 296 -6.91 16.06 -10.98
N ALA A 297 -6.20 15.22 -10.21
CA ALA A 297 -4.78 15.41 -9.94
C ALA A 297 -3.96 15.38 -11.24
N LEU A 298 -4.21 14.44 -12.14
CA LEU A 298 -3.52 14.39 -13.44
C LEU A 298 -3.76 15.68 -14.26
N GLN A 299 -5.00 16.20 -14.29
CA GLN A 299 -5.28 17.48 -14.94
C GLN A 299 -4.49 18.64 -14.33
N TYR A 300 -4.41 18.75 -13.00
CA TYR A 300 -3.58 19.76 -12.35
C TYR A 300 -2.08 19.60 -12.63
N ALA A 301 -1.59 18.37 -12.75
CA ALA A 301 -0.20 18.11 -13.14
C ALA A 301 0.08 18.61 -14.56
N LEU A 302 -0.81 18.30 -15.51
CA LEU A 302 -0.72 18.77 -16.89
C LEU A 302 -0.79 20.30 -16.99
N ALA A 303 -1.60 20.93 -16.13
CA ALA A 303 -1.71 22.38 -15.99
C ALA A 303 -0.57 23.04 -15.18
N GLN A 304 0.37 22.27 -14.63
CA GLN A 304 1.45 22.74 -13.76
C GLN A 304 1.00 23.47 -12.48
N ASP A 305 -0.24 23.23 -12.02
CA ASP A 305 -0.77 23.75 -10.76
C ASP A 305 -0.33 22.88 -9.57
N ALA A 306 0.91 23.09 -9.14
CA ALA A 306 1.54 22.33 -8.06
C ALA A 306 0.79 22.43 -6.72
N ALA A 307 0.10 23.54 -6.44
CA ALA A 307 -0.63 23.72 -5.19
C ALA A 307 -1.90 22.86 -5.17
N SER A 308 -2.72 22.92 -6.22
CA SER A 308 -3.90 22.04 -6.37
C SER A 308 -3.50 20.58 -6.39
N LEU A 309 -2.43 20.27 -7.11
CA LEU A 309 -1.93 18.93 -7.22
C LEU A 309 -1.51 18.32 -5.87
N ALA A 310 -0.79 19.10 -5.06
CA ALA A 310 -0.42 18.70 -3.72
C ALA A 310 -1.64 18.57 -2.80
N ALA A 311 -2.70 19.34 -3.04
CA ALA A 311 -3.93 19.30 -2.27
C ALA A 311 -4.69 18.00 -2.54
N GLU A 312 -4.83 17.61 -3.82
CA GLU A 312 -5.51 16.36 -4.19
C GLU A 312 -4.79 15.12 -3.63
N ARG A 313 -3.46 15.14 -3.53
CA ARG A 313 -2.69 14.08 -2.86
C ARG A 313 -2.98 13.95 -1.37
N ARG A 314 -3.55 14.97 -0.73
CA ARG A 314 -3.82 14.96 0.71
C ARG A 314 -5.21 14.48 1.07
N VAL A 315 -6.16 14.57 0.13
CA VAL A 315 -7.54 14.09 0.28
C VAL A 315 -7.58 12.65 0.83
N PHE A 316 -6.71 11.75 0.36
CA PHE A 316 -6.69 10.34 0.80
C PHE A 316 -5.91 10.04 2.08
N ARG A 317 -5.24 11.02 2.70
CA ARG A 317 -4.46 10.76 3.92
C ARG A 317 -5.39 10.71 5.13
N ARG A 318 -5.80 9.50 5.53
CA ARG A 318 -6.63 9.29 6.72
C ARG A 318 -5.92 9.66 8.01
N ASP A 319 -4.61 9.42 8.06
CA ASP A 319 -3.74 9.87 9.14
C ASP A 319 -2.41 10.30 8.52
N PHE A 320 -2.17 11.60 8.54
CA PHE A 320 -1.09 12.41 7.96
C PHE A 320 0.38 11.92 8.03
N ARG A 321 0.66 10.73 8.54
CA ARG A 321 2.00 10.24 8.85
C ARG A 321 2.71 9.57 7.68
N GLU A 322 2.02 9.04 6.67
CA GLU A 322 2.67 8.41 5.50
C GLU A 322 2.00 8.82 4.17
N PRO A 323 2.73 8.76 3.04
CA PRO A 323 2.14 8.92 1.72
C PRO A 323 1.28 7.68 1.40
N ASP A 324 0.03 7.71 1.82
CA ASP A 324 -0.94 6.65 1.55
C ASP A 324 -1.13 6.47 0.02
N PRO A 325 -0.93 5.26 -0.56
CA PRO A 325 -1.39 4.95 -1.91
C PRO A 325 -2.89 5.21 -2.08
N PHE A 326 -3.27 5.63 -3.28
CA PHE A 326 -4.67 5.87 -3.64
C PHE A 326 -5.46 4.54 -3.51
N PRO A 327 -6.60 4.49 -2.80
CA PRO A 327 -7.42 3.28 -2.64
C PRO A 327 -8.21 2.90 -3.92
N GLU A 328 -7.71 3.28 -5.09
CA GLU A 328 -8.37 3.02 -6.36
C GLU A 328 -8.55 1.52 -6.60
N THR A 329 -7.58 0.71 -6.17
CA THR A 329 -7.55 -0.72 -6.41
C THR A 329 -8.09 -1.49 -5.21
N LEU A 330 -8.76 -2.61 -5.49
CA LEU A 330 -9.23 -3.54 -4.46
C LEU A 330 -8.10 -3.95 -3.52
N ALA A 331 -6.89 -4.11 -4.06
CA ALA A 331 -5.69 -4.48 -3.31
C ALA A 331 -5.35 -3.50 -2.18
N VAL A 332 -5.33 -2.22 -2.51
CA VAL A 332 -5.02 -1.15 -1.55
C VAL A 332 -6.08 -1.10 -0.45
N GLU A 333 -7.36 -1.20 -0.82
CA GLU A 333 -8.45 -1.10 0.14
C GLU A 333 -8.51 -2.31 1.08
N VAL A 334 -8.26 -3.52 0.57
CA VAL A 334 -8.10 -4.72 1.40
C VAL A 334 -6.92 -4.58 2.35
N TYR A 335 -5.77 -4.13 1.85
CA TYR A 335 -4.59 -3.91 2.67
C TYR A 335 -4.89 -2.98 3.86
N TYR A 336 -5.53 -1.84 3.60
CA TYR A 336 -5.86 -0.89 4.67
C TYR A 336 -6.87 -1.45 5.65
N ALA A 337 -7.92 -2.12 5.18
CA ALA A 337 -8.89 -2.76 6.06
C ALA A 337 -8.21 -3.83 6.96
N GLN A 338 -7.23 -4.55 6.43
CA GLN A 338 -6.43 -5.50 7.22
C GLN A 338 -5.52 -4.80 8.24
N ILE A 339 -4.89 -3.66 7.89
CA ILE A 339 -4.09 -2.86 8.82
C ILE A 339 -4.94 -2.26 9.94
N GLU A 340 -6.12 -1.72 9.62
CA GLU A 340 -7.09 -1.23 10.61
C GLU A 340 -7.42 -2.36 11.61
N LEU A 341 -7.75 -3.56 11.12
CA LEU A 341 -8.04 -4.71 11.95
C LEU A 341 -6.83 -5.21 12.77
N ILE A 342 -5.63 -5.22 12.20
CA ILE A 342 -4.38 -5.53 12.93
C ILE A 342 -4.16 -4.54 14.08
N ASN A 343 -4.39 -3.26 13.85
CA ASN A 343 -4.26 -2.25 14.88
C ASN A 343 -5.31 -2.44 15.99
N GLU A 344 -6.55 -2.84 15.65
CA GLU A 344 -7.56 -3.23 16.62
C GLU A 344 -7.12 -4.43 17.46
N PHE A 345 -6.54 -5.48 16.85
CA PHE A 345 -5.98 -6.61 17.59
C PHE A 345 -4.82 -6.19 18.50
N ARG A 346 -3.93 -5.31 18.04
CA ARG A 346 -2.84 -4.77 18.88
C ARG A 346 -3.38 -4.01 20.09
N VAL A 347 -4.39 -3.17 19.90
CA VAL A 347 -5.05 -2.43 21.00
C VAL A 347 -5.73 -3.39 21.97
N ALA A 348 -6.45 -4.40 21.48
CA ALA A 348 -7.09 -5.43 22.31
C ALA A 348 -6.04 -6.20 23.14
N LYS A 349 -4.94 -6.63 22.51
CA LYS A 349 -3.82 -7.31 23.18
C LYS A 349 -3.17 -6.42 24.24
N ASP A 350 -2.99 -5.13 23.96
CA ASP A 350 -2.47 -4.18 24.95
C ASP A 350 -3.42 -3.97 26.13
N LYS A 351 -4.73 -3.88 25.89
CA LYS A 351 -5.75 -3.82 26.94
C LYS A 351 -5.73 -5.08 27.79
N PHE A 352 -5.67 -6.26 27.17
CA PHE A 352 -5.53 -7.54 27.87
C PHE A 352 -4.27 -7.57 28.74
N ARG A 353 -3.11 -7.23 28.17
CA ARG A 353 -1.84 -7.20 28.88
C ARG A 353 -1.89 -6.26 30.09
N LYS A 354 -2.44 -5.06 29.94
CA LYS A 354 -2.65 -4.11 31.05
C LYS A 354 -3.59 -4.67 32.11
N ALA A 355 -4.67 -5.34 31.71
CA ALA A 355 -5.62 -6.00 32.62
C ALA A 355 -4.96 -7.14 33.41
N LYS A 356 -4.16 -7.98 32.76
CA LYS A 356 -3.37 -9.05 33.40
C LYS A 356 -2.36 -8.49 34.41
N TYR A 357 -1.63 -7.43 34.04
CA TYR A 357 -0.71 -6.75 34.98
C TYR A 357 -1.42 -6.13 36.17
N ALA A 358 -2.69 -5.75 36.04
CA ALA A 358 -3.53 -5.28 37.13
C ALA A 358 -4.08 -6.42 38.03
N GLY A 359 -3.67 -7.68 37.79
CA GLY A 359 -4.05 -8.82 38.61
C GLY A 359 -5.38 -9.48 38.23
N LEU A 360 -5.96 -9.14 37.08
CA LEU A 360 -7.21 -9.77 36.62
C LEU A 360 -6.96 -11.19 36.12
N ASP A 361 -7.93 -12.08 36.35
CA ASP A 361 -7.96 -13.41 35.75
C ASP A 361 -8.13 -13.32 34.23
N ASP A 362 -7.84 -14.42 33.53
CA ASP A 362 -7.83 -14.45 32.06
C ASP A 362 -9.20 -14.14 31.45
N ALA A 363 -10.29 -14.65 32.02
CA ALA A 363 -11.63 -14.44 31.49
C ALA A 363 -12.01 -12.95 31.61
N THR A 364 -11.78 -12.34 32.78
CA THR A 364 -12.03 -10.92 33.01
C THR A 364 -11.12 -10.03 32.17
N ALA A 365 -9.84 -10.41 32.00
CA ALA A 365 -8.90 -9.68 31.17
C ALA A 365 -9.27 -9.73 29.68
N LYS A 366 -9.72 -10.89 29.17
CA LYS A 366 -10.24 -11.03 27.79
C LYS A 366 -11.52 -10.21 27.60
N ALA A 367 -12.45 -10.25 28.56
CA ALA A 367 -13.64 -9.41 28.52
C ALA A 367 -13.29 -7.91 28.46
N ARG A 368 -12.25 -7.46 29.19
CA ARG A 368 -11.75 -6.08 29.12
C ARG A 368 -11.03 -5.72 27.83
N ALA A 369 -10.45 -6.69 27.12
CA ALA A 369 -9.85 -6.47 25.81
C ALA A 369 -10.90 -6.02 24.79
N GLY A 370 -12.14 -6.50 24.95
CA GLY A 370 -13.31 -6.12 24.14
C GLY A 370 -13.36 -6.80 22.76
N ARG A 371 -12.38 -7.63 22.44
CA ARG A 371 -12.28 -8.45 21.23
C ARG A 371 -11.25 -9.56 21.46
N ASP A 372 -11.47 -10.72 20.83
CA ASP A 372 -10.50 -11.80 20.78
C ASP A 372 -9.33 -11.44 19.86
N PHE A 373 -8.13 -11.86 20.23
CA PHE A 373 -6.91 -11.61 19.48
C PHE A 373 -6.02 -12.85 19.51
N GLU A 374 -5.25 -13.05 18.45
CA GLU A 374 -4.24 -14.11 18.40
C GLU A 374 -2.94 -13.66 19.05
N ASP A 375 -2.22 -14.60 19.66
CA ASP A 375 -0.91 -14.32 20.24
C ASP A 375 0.12 -13.92 19.17
N VAL A 376 -0.03 -14.47 17.97
CA VAL A 376 0.75 -14.14 16.78
C VAL A 376 -0.14 -13.39 15.80
N ILE A 377 -0.09 -12.06 15.86
CA ILE A 377 -0.66 -11.19 14.83
C ILE A 377 0.36 -11.10 13.70
N PRO A 378 0.00 -11.39 12.43
CA PRO A 378 0.88 -11.19 11.28
C PRO A 378 1.43 -9.75 11.30
N SER A 379 2.74 -9.60 11.44
CA SER A 379 3.39 -8.28 11.50
C SER A 379 3.65 -7.69 10.12
N ASP A 380 3.65 -8.53 9.09
CA ASP A 380 4.26 -8.22 7.80
C ASP A 380 3.19 -8.19 6.69
N LEU A 381 2.22 -7.29 6.81
CA LEU A 381 1.46 -6.88 5.62
C LEU A 381 2.33 -5.89 4.86
N ARG A 382 2.83 -6.29 3.69
CA ARG A 382 3.52 -5.38 2.77
C ARG A 382 2.51 -4.67 1.88
N VAL A 383 2.59 -3.34 1.83
CA VAL A 383 2.03 -2.57 0.72
C VAL A 383 2.85 -2.93 -0.50
N PRO A 384 2.25 -3.29 -1.65
CA PRO A 384 2.98 -3.26 -2.91
C PRO A 384 3.64 -1.91 -3.14
N GLU A 385 4.98 -1.87 -3.25
CA GLU A 385 5.76 -0.62 -3.39
C GLU A 385 5.42 0.19 -4.65
N GLN A 386 4.67 -0.38 -5.61
CA GLN A 386 4.44 0.18 -6.93
C GLN A 386 3.14 0.99 -7.11
N MET A 387 2.37 1.24 -6.04
CA MET A 387 1.03 1.86 -6.16
C MET A 387 1.01 3.39 -6.04
N GLY A 388 2.14 4.05 -6.32
CA GLY A 388 2.16 5.48 -6.65
C GLY A 388 1.65 5.69 -8.07
N ILE A 389 1.06 6.85 -8.40
CA ILE A 389 0.70 7.17 -9.80
C ILE A 389 2.00 7.21 -10.64
N PRO A 390 2.30 6.23 -11.52
CA PRO A 390 3.65 6.08 -12.09
C PRO A 390 4.06 7.23 -13.02
N GLU A 391 3.08 7.93 -13.60
CA GLU A 391 3.27 9.09 -14.48
C GLU A 391 3.51 10.39 -13.70
N TYR A 392 3.19 10.40 -12.41
CA TYR A 392 3.15 11.60 -11.58
C TYR A 392 4.53 12.07 -11.13
N GLU A 393 5.42 11.14 -10.78
CA GLU A 393 6.80 11.47 -10.36
C GLU A 393 7.63 12.09 -11.49
N LYS A 394 7.28 11.78 -12.75
CA LYS A 394 7.91 12.33 -13.94
C LYS A 394 7.45 13.77 -14.25
N LEU A 395 6.25 14.15 -13.80
CA LEU A 395 5.64 15.46 -14.04
C LEU A 395 5.97 16.50 -12.94
N LEU A 396 6.52 16.09 -11.80
CA LEU A 396 6.87 16.99 -10.71
C LEU A 396 8.31 17.51 -10.82
N ASP A 397 8.45 18.83 -10.92
CA ASP A 397 9.73 19.49 -10.66
C ASP A 397 10.05 19.44 -9.15
N LYS A 398 11.12 18.73 -8.78
CA LYS A 398 11.59 18.54 -7.39
C LYS A 398 11.81 19.85 -6.61
N ARG A 399 11.84 21.00 -7.29
CA ARG A 399 12.05 22.34 -6.71
C ARG A 399 10.79 23.01 -6.15
N ARG A 400 9.58 22.52 -6.43
CA ARG A 400 8.31 23.08 -5.90
C ARG A 400 7.81 22.28 -4.70
N GLN A 401 8.52 22.37 -3.56
CA GLN A 401 8.10 21.69 -2.34
C GLN A 401 6.79 22.30 -1.80
N ALA A 402 5.78 21.43 -1.61
CA ALA A 402 4.53 21.79 -0.98
C ALA A 402 4.64 21.66 0.55
N PHE A 403 4.30 22.73 1.27
CA PHE A 403 4.40 22.76 2.72
C PHE A 403 3.02 22.53 3.36
N PRO A 404 2.86 21.51 4.23
CA PRO A 404 1.70 21.41 5.10
C PRO A 404 1.59 22.65 5.97
N PHE A 405 0.36 23.07 6.23
CA PHE A 405 0.10 24.00 7.32
C PHE A 405 -1.23 23.70 8.03
N GLN A 406 -1.32 24.16 9.27
CA GLN A 406 -2.53 24.20 10.07
C GLN A 406 -2.60 25.55 10.75
N GLU A 407 -3.61 26.36 10.45
CA GLU A 407 -3.68 27.73 10.94
C GLU A 407 -5.12 28.18 11.23
N VAL A 408 -5.24 29.31 11.94
CA VAL A 408 -6.53 29.97 12.19
C VAL A 408 -6.64 31.21 11.32
N VAL A 409 -7.73 31.33 10.57
CA VAL A 409 -8.00 32.52 9.75
C VAL A 409 -8.17 33.75 10.64
N GLU A 410 -7.38 34.80 10.39
CA GLU A 410 -7.44 36.06 11.13
C GLU A 410 -8.13 37.15 10.31
N THR A 411 -7.71 37.35 9.06
CA THR A 411 -8.31 38.32 8.14
C THR A 411 -8.46 37.72 6.74
N MET A 412 -9.44 38.26 6.01
CA MET A 412 -9.73 37.91 4.62
C MET A 412 -9.87 39.21 3.83
N THR A 413 -9.18 39.34 2.71
CA THR A 413 -9.18 40.54 1.87
C THR A 413 -9.43 40.15 0.42
N PRO A 414 -10.53 40.61 -0.21
CA PRO A 414 -10.78 40.37 -1.63
C PRO A 414 -9.65 40.92 -2.51
N LYS A 415 -9.32 40.19 -3.58
CA LYS A 415 -8.35 40.50 -4.63
C LYS A 415 -8.95 40.11 -5.99
N GLU A 416 -8.38 40.63 -7.08
CA GLU A 416 -8.87 40.35 -8.44
C GLU A 416 -8.93 38.83 -8.73
N ASP A 417 -7.90 38.09 -8.31
CA ASP A 417 -7.78 36.65 -8.55
C ASP A 417 -8.26 35.77 -7.36
N GLY A 418 -8.98 36.35 -6.39
CA GLY A 418 -9.53 35.58 -5.26
C GLY A 418 -9.56 36.31 -3.91
N VAL A 419 -9.27 35.60 -2.82
CA VAL A 419 -9.28 36.15 -1.45
C VAL A 419 -7.93 35.90 -0.80
N LEU A 420 -7.26 36.98 -0.40
CA LEU A 420 -6.03 36.92 0.38
C LEU A 420 -6.39 36.67 1.85
N VAL A 421 -5.92 35.57 2.40
CA VAL A 421 -6.23 35.13 3.76
C VAL A 421 -4.96 35.20 4.60
N ALA A 422 -5.01 35.97 5.69
CA ALA A 422 -3.94 36.01 6.67
C ALA A 422 -4.30 35.19 7.90
N PHE A 423 -3.28 34.60 8.51
CA PHE A 423 -3.42 33.67 9.62
C PHE A 423 -3.03 34.31 10.95
N LYS A 424 -3.64 33.81 12.02
CA LYS A 424 -3.39 34.26 13.37
C LYS A 424 -1.92 34.06 13.72
N LYS A 425 -1.23 35.16 14.01
CA LYS A 425 0.17 35.10 14.45
C LYS A 425 0.29 34.38 15.79
N THR A 426 1.32 33.56 15.93
CA THR A 426 1.59 32.85 17.19
C THR A 426 2.69 33.55 17.97
N PRO A 427 2.53 33.74 19.29
CA PRO A 427 3.59 34.32 20.12
C PRO A 427 4.68 33.27 20.32
N ILE A 428 5.88 33.56 19.83
CA ILE A 428 7.07 32.75 20.11
C ILE A 428 7.92 33.49 21.13
N LYS A 429 8.35 32.78 22.18
CA LYS A 429 9.35 33.30 23.11
C LYS A 429 10.71 33.15 22.47
N THR A 430 11.29 34.27 22.03
CA THR A 430 12.66 34.36 21.54
C THR A 430 13.54 35.01 22.61
N PHE A 431 14.84 35.07 22.36
CA PHE A 431 15.78 35.76 23.23
C PHE A 431 16.35 36.95 22.47
N GLU A 432 16.27 38.12 23.09
CA GLU A 432 16.99 39.30 22.63
C GLU A 432 18.36 39.31 23.31
N TYR A 433 19.41 39.38 22.50
CA TYR A 433 20.78 39.55 22.98
C TYR A 433 21.06 41.03 23.21
N TYR A 434 21.57 41.38 24.38
CA TYR A 434 21.92 42.76 24.74
C TYR A 434 23.18 42.78 25.61
N GLY A 435 23.82 43.96 25.68
CA GLY A 435 25.07 44.11 26.44
C GLY A 435 26.18 43.18 25.98
N CYS A 436 26.26 42.91 24.67
CA CYS A 436 27.28 42.05 24.08
C CYS A 436 28.66 42.69 24.22
N TYR A 437 29.65 41.91 24.66
CA TYR A 437 31.05 42.27 24.60
C TYR A 437 31.85 41.22 23.85
N ARG A 438 32.75 41.70 22.99
CA ARG A 438 33.62 40.86 22.17
C ARG A 438 34.78 40.35 23.00
N THR A 439 34.99 39.04 22.97
CA THR A 439 36.16 38.40 23.58
C THR A 439 37.34 38.44 22.62
N ASN A 440 38.54 38.12 23.11
CA ASN A 440 39.73 37.98 22.28
C ASN A 440 39.85 36.60 21.61
N ARG A 441 38.82 35.74 21.71
CA ARG A 441 38.85 34.40 21.14
C ARG A 441 38.21 34.42 19.76
N ILE A 442 38.88 33.84 18.77
CA ILE A 442 38.36 33.74 17.40
C ILE A 442 37.28 32.66 17.38
N ARG A 443 36.07 33.02 16.98
CA ARG A 443 34.94 32.10 16.81
C ARG A 443 35.01 31.40 15.46
N ARG A 444 35.31 32.16 14.40
CA ARG A 444 35.34 31.66 13.02
C ARG A 444 36.16 32.62 12.16
N ILE A 445 36.78 32.08 11.12
CA ILE A 445 37.28 32.87 9.99
C ILE A 445 36.35 32.57 8.81
N SER A 446 35.64 33.60 8.35
CA SER A 446 34.70 33.49 7.23
C SER A 446 35.45 33.24 5.92
N SER A 447 34.74 32.73 4.90
CA SER A 447 35.33 32.35 3.62
C SER A 447 35.96 33.52 2.84
N ASP A 448 35.64 34.76 3.22
CA ASP A 448 36.21 36.01 2.72
C ASP A 448 37.43 36.50 3.52
N GLY A 449 37.91 35.69 4.48
CA GLY A 449 39.06 36.00 5.34
C GLY A 449 38.74 36.86 6.55
N ARG A 450 37.48 37.26 6.79
CA ARG A 450 37.11 38.04 7.97
C ARG A 450 37.16 37.17 9.23
N ILE A 451 37.89 37.64 10.23
CA ILE A 451 37.98 37.00 11.54
C ILE A 451 36.82 37.48 12.41
N GLU A 452 35.89 36.58 12.71
CA GLU A 452 34.79 36.77 13.64
C GLU A 452 35.22 36.28 15.02
N TYR A 453 35.11 37.16 16.01
CA TYR A 453 35.48 36.86 17.39
C TYR A 453 34.24 36.45 18.17
N GLU A 454 34.44 35.62 19.18
CA GLU A 454 33.38 35.18 20.06
C GLU A 454 32.86 36.38 20.86
N GLU A 455 31.54 36.57 20.87
CA GLU A 455 30.88 37.61 21.64
C GLU A 455 30.08 36.96 22.78
N HIS A 456 30.24 37.48 23.99
CA HIS A 456 29.40 37.13 25.13
C HIS A 456 28.31 38.18 25.29
N CYS A 457 27.06 37.75 25.17
CA CYS A 457 25.88 38.59 25.30
C CYS A 457 25.03 38.16 26.51
N ASN A 458 24.40 39.13 27.15
CA ASN A 458 23.28 38.83 28.05
C ASN A 458 22.03 38.54 27.21
N THR A 459 21.18 37.63 27.68
CA THR A 459 19.90 37.31 27.02
C THR A 459 18.74 37.74 27.91
N ARG A 460 17.70 38.31 27.29
CA ARG A 460 16.40 38.51 27.94
C ARG A 460 15.29 37.90 27.08
N PRO A 461 14.27 37.27 27.70
CA PRO A 461 13.15 36.73 26.95
C PRO A 461 12.36 37.88 26.29
N LYS A 462 12.03 37.70 25.02
CA LYS A 462 11.16 38.58 24.23
C LYS A 462 10.03 37.74 23.65
N VAL A 463 8.84 38.31 23.55
CA VAL A 463 7.74 37.67 22.83
C VAL A 463 7.66 38.34 21.46
N GLU A 464 7.79 37.54 20.41
CA GLU A 464 7.65 37.99 19.03
C GLU A 464 6.44 37.29 18.41
N MET A 465 5.63 38.06 17.68
CA MET A 465 4.48 37.52 16.95
C MET A 465 4.97 36.97 15.63
N HIS A 466 5.03 35.65 15.53
CA HIS A 466 5.55 34.96 14.36
C HIS A 466 4.41 34.56 13.41
N GLU A 467 4.63 34.81 12.13
CA GLU A 467 3.79 34.30 11.04
C GLU A 467 4.29 32.91 10.66
N ASN A 468 3.58 31.88 11.10
CA ASN A 468 3.90 30.50 10.75
C ASN A 468 3.69 30.22 9.26
N VAL A 469 2.71 30.92 8.66
CA VAL A 469 2.37 30.85 7.25
C VAL A 469 2.15 32.28 6.76
N LYS A 470 2.83 32.64 5.67
CA LYS A 470 2.59 33.93 5.01
C LYS A 470 1.13 33.99 4.53
N PRO A 471 0.53 35.18 4.39
CA PRO A 471 -0.80 35.30 3.77
C PRO A 471 -0.84 34.56 2.44
N LEU A 472 -1.88 33.77 2.24
CA LEU A 472 -2.06 32.96 1.03
C LEU A 472 -3.22 33.51 0.22
N LEU A 473 -3.04 33.56 -1.10
CA LEU A 473 -4.12 33.87 -2.02
C LEU A 473 -4.90 32.59 -2.34
N PHE A 474 -6.20 32.61 -2.05
CA PHE A 474 -7.13 31.52 -2.32
C PHE A 474 -8.06 31.87 -3.49
N PRO A 475 -8.40 30.92 -4.39
CA PRO A 475 -9.46 31.12 -5.36
C PRO A 475 -10.79 31.43 -4.68
N ALA A 476 -11.65 32.22 -5.33
CA ALA A 476 -12.91 32.67 -4.77
C ALA A 476 -13.83 31.51 -4.33
N GLU A 477 -13.89 30.44 -5.12
CA GLU A 477 -14.70 29.24 -4.86
C GLU A 477 -14.28 28.48 -3.59
N GLU A 478 -12.98 28.40 -3.30
CA GLU A 478 -12.49 27.78 -2.06
C GLU A 478 -12.67 28.74 -0.87
N ALA A 479 -12.53 30.05 -1.11
CA ALA A 479 -12.58 31.06 -0.06
C ALA A 479 -13.99 31.36 0.47
N GLN A 480 -15.06 31.04 -0.28
CA GLN A 480 -16.45 31.29 0.15
C GLN A 480 -16.82 30.57 1.46
N TRP A 481 -16.10 29.49 1.78
CA TRP A 481 -16.30 28.67 2.98
C TRP A 481 -15.46 29.12 4.18
N LEU A 482 -14.58 30.11 3.99
CA LEU A 482 -13.70 30.62 5.04
C LEU A 482 -14.39 31.74 5.82
N LYS A 483 -14.18 31.73 7.14
CA LYS A 483 -14.58 32.81 8.04
C LYS A 483 -13.45 33.11 9.01
N ARG A 484 -13.48 34.32 9.58
CA ARG A 484 -12.58 34.68 10.67
C ARG A 484 -12.76 33.72 11.85
N GLY A 485 -11.65 33.20 12.38
CA GLY A 485 -11.63 32.24 13.48
C GLY A 485 -11.70 30.77 13.06
N THR A 486 -11.96 30.47 11.78
CA THR A 486 -11.97 29.10 11.27
C THR A 486 -10.57 28.49 11.33
N LYS A 487 -10.45 27.27 11.87
CA LYS A 487 -9.22 26.48 11.79
C LYS A 487 -9.18 25.80 10.42
N ILE A 488 -8.07 25.87 9.71
CA ILE A 488 -7.91 25.21 8.42
C ILE A 488 -6.64 24.39 8.38
N ARG A 489 -6.66 23.35 7.54
CA ARG A 489 -5.48 22.57 7.17
C ARG A 489 -5.36 22.54 5.66
N GLY A 490 -4.13 22.75 5.18
CA GLY A 490 -3.91 22.90 3.75
C GLY A 490 -2.49 22.58 3.31
N VAL A 491 -2.25 22.90 2.04
CA VAL A 491 -0.95 22.87 1.40
C VAL A 491 -0.66 24.23 0.77
N SER A 492 0.60 24.64 0.79
CA SER A 492 1.05 25.85 0.10
C SER A 492 2.31 25.59 -0.72
N VAL A 493 2.41 26.24 -1.88
CA VAL A 493 3.58 26.21 -2.78
C VAL A 493 3.86 27.65 -3.22
N GLY A 494 5.04 28.19 -2.88
CA GLY A 494 5.47 29.50 -3.40
C GLY A 494 4.54 30.69 -3.12
N GLY A 495 3.71 30.64 -2.06
CA GLY A 495 2.73 31.68 -1.72
C GLY A 495 1.30 31.43 -2.21
N GLN A 496 1.09 30.41 -3.04
CA GLN A 496 -0.23 29.90 -3.39
C GLN A 496 -0.69 28.87 -2.36
N GLY A 497 -1.95 28.95 -1.92
CA GLY A 497 -2.54 28.06 -0.94
C GLY A 497 -3.72 27.28 -1.51
N ARG A 498 -3.94 26.07 -0.98
CA ARG A 498 -5.16 25.27 -1.20
C ARG A 498 -5.67 24.71 0.12
N VAL A 499 -6.98 24.84 0.33
CA VAL A 499 -7.63 24.23 1.50
C VAL A 499 -7.87 22.77 1.22
N VAL A 500 -7.44 21.91 2.14
CA VAL A 500 -7.79 20.49 2.10
C VAL A 500 -8.91 20.23 3.10
N TRP A 501 -8.83 20.79 4.32
CA TRP A 501 -9.89 20.65 5.32
C TRP A 501 -10.20 21.96 6.06
N LEU A 502 -11.49 22.14 6.32
CA LEU A 502 -12.06 23.14 7.21
C LEU A 502 -12.45 22.47 8.52
N ILE A 503 -11.93 23.01 9.62
CA ILE A 503 -12.11 22.44 10.96
C ILE A 503 -12.86 23.44 11.84
N GLU A 504 -14.03 23.04 12.32
CA GLU A 504 -14.80 23.77 13.33
C GLU A 504 -14.97 22.90 14.56
N LYS A 505 -14.64 23.44 15.75
CA LYS A 505 -14.75 22.71 17.03
C LYS A 505 -14.09 21.31 17.02
N GLU A 506 -12.97 21.18 16.31
CA GLU A 506 -12.21 19.92 16.14
C GLU A 506 -12.86 18.88 15.22
N GLU A 507 -13.96 19.24 14.56
CA GLU A 507 -14.63 18.44 13.54
C GLU A 507 -14.31 18.97 12.14
N ILE A 508 -14.14 18.07 11.17
CA ILE A 508 -14.02 18.44 9.75
C ILE A 508 -15.42 18.78 9.25
N VAL A 509 -15.65 20.04 8.89
CA VAL A 509 -16.94 20.51 8.36
C VAL A 509 -16.93 20.66 6.84
N SER A 510 -15.75 20.70 6.22
CA SER A 510 -15.63 20.70 4.76
C SER A 510 -14.27 20.14 4.32
N GLU A 511 -14.25 19.45 3.17
CA GLU A 511 -13.08 18.88 2.52
C GLU A 511 -12.97 19.41 1.07
N ARG A 512 -11.80 19.94 0.68
CA ARG A 512 -11.56 20.65 -0.60
C ARG A 512 -12.63 21.71 -0.93
N GLY A 513 -13.24 22.32 0.08
CA GLY A 513 -14.33 23.30 -0.09
C GLY A 513 -15.72 22.68 -0.29
N TYR A 514 -15.87 21.36 -0.20
CA TYR A 514 -17.17 20.68 -0.21
C TYR A 514 -17.64 20.43 1.22
N PRO A 515 -18.91 20.66 1.57
CA PRO A 515 -19.42 20.36 2.90
C PRO A 515 -19.27 18.87 3.20
N VAL A 516 -18.72 18.53 4.36
CA VAL A 516 -18.73 17.14 4.84
C VAL A 516 -20.07 16.94 5.56
N PRO A 517 -20.93 16.00 5.13
CA PRO A 517 -22.14 15.69 5.88
C PRO A 517 -21.77 15.36 7.33
N HIS A 518 -22.48 15.95 8.29
CA HIS A 518 -22.17 15.80 9.71
C HIS A 518 -22.20 14.32 10.09
N ARG A 519 -21.06 13.79 10.52
CA ARG A 519 -20.99 12.52 11.23
C ARG A 519 -21.85 12.68 12.48
N PRO A 520 -22.94 11.91 12.67
CA PRO A 520 -23.67 11.97 13.93
C PRO A 520 -22.68 11.69 15.06
N ALA A 521 -22.62 12.61 16.04
CA ALA A 521 -21.74 12.48 17.19
C ALA A 521 -21.85 11.06 17.73
N ASN A 522 -20.73 10.35 17.79
CA ASN A 522 -20.68 8.98 18.27
C ASN A 522 -21.35 8.96 19.66
N PRO A 523 -22.51 8.30 19.86
CA PRO A 523 -23.28 8.42 21.10
C PRO A 523 -22.62 7.69 22.29
N LYS A 524 -21.35 7.31 22.16
CA LYS A 524 -20.53 6.70 23.19
C LYS A 524 -19.10 7.26 23.11
N ALA A 525 -18.91 8.46 23.63
CA ALA A 525 -17.62 8.96 24.10
C ALA A 525 -17.73 9.24 25.60
#